data_AF-A0A7X7UHF2-F1
#
_entry.id   AF-A0A7X7UHF2-F1
#
_cell.length_a   1.000
_cell.length_b   1.000
_cell.length_c   1.000
_cell.angle_alpha   90.00
_cell.angle_beta   90.00
_cell.angle_gamma   90.00
#
_symmetry.space_group_name_H-M   'P 1'
#
loop_
_entity.id
_entity.type
_entity.pdbx_description
1 polymer ?
#
loop_
_entity_poly.entity_id
_entity_poly.type
_entity_poly.pdbx_seq_one_letter_code
_entity_poly.pdbx_strand_id
1 'polypeptide(L)'
;MKRLIALIGSVAVLLFIGASLSCDDDDDPGSSPGQAQDDDDNDDNDNDDNDNDDNDNDDNDNDDNDDDNDDVSPAEAWAVGVDGVYGGSGAGLFLHYRDGAWTLDESAPATVNLAAISCFAADRCLAVSDTQVLGYDDAQWTIDDTFPTAADLTLWDVLCLDDDAWVVGRDDDASRPLAWRRQAGVWFAIDTATLPDGSLLKIKKIADRILALGYTYDLVYYTTTTYLLAYDSDSGEWQEEHVFNQADRSDFDFAGADWGLAVGSAANAPLYWGMTTIYEQGTWTNVPPDDYPVSYDTSGSAFTGVTAVAPGEAWVIGYYGSKVFLEGAYIYHLQDGAWTDAAKPWLTGIVLNSIDRRDDTGWAVGYVIDENYYPRKGAAAIYQNGDWHWLDLPDGPSNHWELVDVAIIP
;
A
#
# COMPACT_ATOMS: atom_id res chain seq x y z
N MET A 1 6.52 -63.22 -15.40
CA MET A 1 5.17 -62.62 -15.27
C MET A 1 5.35 -61.11 -15.36
N LYS A 2 5.14 -60.54 -16.55
CA LYS A 2 5.22 -59.11 -16.83
C LYS A 2 3.90 -58.47 -16.39
N ARG A 3 3.92 -57.36 -15.65
CA ARG A 3 2.75 -56.51 -15.47
C ARG A 3 3.02 -55.14 -16.08
N LEU A 4 2.14 -54.85 -17.02
CA LEU A 4 1.92 -53.66 -17.82
C LEU A 4 0.98 -52.76 -17.01
N ILE A 5 1.30 -51.48 -16.82
CA ILE A 5 0.31 -50.44 -16.49
C ILE A 5 0.59 -49.23 -17.38
N ALA A 6 -0.47 -48.78 -18.03
CA ALA A 6 -0.56 -47.64 -18.92
C ALA A 6 -1.16 -46.43 -18.18
N LEU A 7 -0.75 -45.22 -18.57
CA LEU A 7 -1.45 -43.94 -18.37
C LEU A 7 -0.95 -43.04 -19.52
N ILE A 8 -1.73 -42.67 -20.56
CA ILE A 8 -2.80 -41.65 -20.62
C ILE A 8 -2.38 -40.37 -19.89
N GLY A 9 -2.26 -39.19 -20.49
CA GLY A 9 -2.50 -38.72 -21.85
C GLY A 9 -2.31 -37.20 -21.83
N SER A 10 -1.39 -36.69 -22.64
CA SER A 10 -1.06 -35.27 -22.73
C SER A 10 -2.23 -34.48 -23.34
N VAL A 11 -2.79 -33.53 -22.60
CA VAL A 11 -3.69 -32.52 -23.15
C VAL A 11 -2.82 -31.38 -23.67
N ALA A 12 -2.80 -31.23 -24.99
CA ALA A 12 -2.24 -30.07 -25.68
C ALA A 12 -3.22 -28.89 -25.53
N VAL A 13 -2.76 -27.80 -24.93
CA VAL A 13 -3.47 -26.52 -24.93
C VAL A 13 -3.24 -25.88 -26.30
N LEU A 14 -4.34 -25.63 -27.01
CA LEU A 14 -4.38 -24.90 -28.27
C LEU A 14 -4.07 -23.42 -28.03
N LEU A 15 -2.99 -22.93 -28.64
CA LEU A 15 -2.78 -21.51 -28.90
C LEU A 15 -3.82 -21.03 -29.92
N PHE A 16 -4.67 -20.08 -29.52
CA PHE A 16 -5.44 -19.28 -30.47
C PHE A 16 -4.64 -18.04 -30.84
N ILE A 17 -4.14 -18.00 -32.08
CA ILE A 17 -3.59 -16.80 -32.72
C ILE A 17 -4.77 -15.98 -33.22
N GLY A 18 -5.07 -14.89 -32.53
CA GLY A 18 -6.04 -13.88 -32.98
C GLY A 18 -5.44 -13.04 -34.12
N ALA A 19 -6.16 -13.00 -35.23
CA ALA A 19 -5.79 -12.35 -36.47
C ALA A 19 -5.76 -10.82 -36.35
N SER A 20 -4.84 -10.21 -37.09
CA SER A 20 -4.76 -8.79 -37.40
C SER A 20 -6.04 -8.29 -38.06
N LEU A 21 -6.74 -7.36 -37.40
CA LEU A 21 -7.75 -6.51 -38.02
C LEU A 21 -7.02 -5.35 -38.72
N SER A 22 -6.94 -5.44 -40.05
CA SER A 22 -6.68 -4.29 -40.92
C SER A 22 -7.94 -3.42 -40.89
N CYS A 23 -7.81 -2.20 -40.38
CA CYS A 23 -8.84 -1.19 -40.57
C CYS A 23 -8.58 -0.54 -41.92
N ASP A 24 -9.57 -0.66 -42.81
CA ASP A 24 -9.64 0.00 -44.09
C ASP A 24 -9.63 1.52 -43.90
N ASP A 25 -8.74 2.18 -44.64
CA ASP A 25 -8.75 3.61 -44.94
C ASP A 25 -9.91 3.92 -45.88
N ASP A 26 -10.93 4.60 -45.40
CA ASP A 26 -11.87 5.37 -46.20
C ASP A 26 -12.24 6.62 -45.37
N ASP A 27 -11.72 7.79 -45.76
CA ASP A 27 -12.47 9.07 -45.82
C ASP A 27 -11.55 10.28 -46.14
N ASP A 28 -11.63 10.73 -47.39
CA ASP A 28 -11.41 12.13 -47.82
C ASP A 28 -12.63 12.45 -48.70
N PRO A 29 -13.40 13.56 -48.54
CA PRO A 29 -12.90 14.92 -48.84
C PRO A 29 -13.52 16.08 -48.04
N GLY A 30 -12.71 17.06 -47.63
CA GLY A 30 -13.24 18.24 -46.93
C GLY A 30 -12.37 19.49 -46.96
N SER A 31 -12.18 20.09 -48.13
CA SER A 31 -11.56 21.41 -48.28
C SER A 31 -12.55 22.55 -48.02
N SER A 32 -12.23 23.44 -47.07
CA SER A 32 -12.62 24.85 -47.15
C SER A 32 -11.77 25.75 -46.23
N PRO A 33 -11.12 26.80 -46.75
CA PRO A 33 -10.51 27.85 -45.96
C PRO A 33 -11.48 29.04 -45.82
N GLY A 34 -11.67 29.54 -44.61
CA GLY A 34 -12.49 30.72 -44.34
C GLY A 34 -11.95 31.52 -43.17
N GLN A 35 -11.13 32.52 -43.48
CA GLN A 35 -10.74 33.61 -42.58
C GLN A 35 -11.90 34.57 -42.34
N ALA A 36 -12.06 35.01 -41.09
CA ALA A 36 -12.58 36.31 -40.62
C ALA A 36 -12.26 36.31 -39.10
N GLN A 37 -11.31 37.07 -38.53
CA GLN A 37 -11.23 38.53 -38.42
C GLN A 37 -12.59 39.17 -38.14
N ASP A 38 -12.81 39.51 -36.87
CA ASP A 38 -13.41 40.74 -36.32
C ASP A 38 -12.94 40.72 -34.84
N ASP A 39 -11.99 41.56 -34.42
CA ASP A 39 -12.17 42.97 -34.03
C ASP A 39 -13.36 43.13 -33.08
N ASP A 40 -13.07 43.29 -31.78
CA ASP A 40 -13.78 44.25 -30.92
C ASP A 40 -12.95 44.50 -29.65
N ASP A 41 -12.31 45.67 -29.70
CA ASP A 41 -11.84 46.43 -28.56
C ASP A 41 -12.95 46.60 -27.51
N ASN A 42 -12.61 46.49 -26.23
CA ASN A 42 -13.34 47.20 -25.19
C ASN A 42 -12.36 47.66 -24.11
N ASP A 43 -11.73 48.79 -24.44
CA ASP A 43 -11.13 49.74 -23.51
C ASP A 43 -12.19 50.35 -22.57
N ASP A 44 -11.68 50.95 -21.49
CA ASP A 44 -12.30 51.96 -20.61
C ASP A 44 -13.25 51.48 -19.50
N ASN A 45 -12.74 51.45 -18.26
CA ASN A 45 -12.98 52.60 -17.38
C ASN A 45 -12.09 52.58 -16.13
N ASP A 46 -11.21 53.58 -16.08
CA ASP A 46 -10.60 54.12 -14.87
C ASP A 46 -11.66 54.74 -13.93
N ASN A 47 -11.18 54.99 -12.71
CA ASN A 47 -11.41 56.20 -11.90
C ASN A 47 -12.30 56.12 -10.65
N ASP A 48 -11.64 56.55 -9.56
CA ASP A 48 -12.12 57.37 -8.46
C ASP A 48 -12.93 56.66 -7.36
N ASP A 49 -12.78 56.94 -6.08
CA ASP A 49 -11.81 57.66 -5.24
C ASP A 49 -12.39 57.50 -3.81
N ASN A 50 -11.53 57.65 -2.80
CA ASN A 50 -11.81 58.15 -1.44
C ASN A 50 -13.22 58.04 -0.82
N ASP A 51 -13.26 57.41 0.36
CA ASP A 51 -13.80 57.95 1.62
C ASP A 51 -13.77 56.80 2.65
N ASN A 52 -13.58 56.95 3.95
CA ASN A 52 -13.15 58.02 4.83
C ASN A 52 -12.96 57.32 6.20
N ASP A 53 -12.06 57.85 7.01
CA ASP A 53 -12.03 57.72 8.47
C ASP A 53 -13.36 57.25 9.11
N ASP A 54 -13.35 56.09 9.78
CA ASP A 54 -14.05 55.96 11.06
C ASP A 54 -13.18 55.21 12.07
N ASN A 55 -12.87 55.99 13.08
CA ASN A 55 -11.96 55.77 14.19
C ASN A 55 -12.84 55.46 15.40
N ASP A 56 -13.32 54.22 15.51
CA ASP A 56 -13.97 53.74 16.73
C ASP A 56 -13.06 52.74 17.44
N ASN A 57 -12.31 53.38 18.34
CA ASN A 57 -11.66 52.85 19.50
C ASN A 57 -12.73 52.42 20.52
N ASP A 58 -12.57 51.23 21.12
CA ASP A 58 -13.34 50.65 22.24
C ASP A 58 -14.30 49.50 21.92
N ASP A 59 -13.80 48.39 21.35
CA ASP A 59 -14.28 47.06 21.74
C ASP A 59 -13.11 46.23 22.22
N ASN A 60 -13.02 46.17 23.54
CA ASN A 60 -12.08 45.41 24.34
C ASN A 60 -12.57 43.95 24.41
N ASP A 61 -12.79 43.35 23.24
CA ASP A 61 -13.16 41.94 23.09
C ASP A 61 -11.87 41.14 23.15
N ASN A 62 -11.38 40.99 24.38
CA ASN A 62 -10.35 40.04 24.77
C ASN A 62 -10.91 38.57 24.73
N ASP A 63 -11.81 38.33 23.78
CA ASP A 63 -12.42 37.08 23.33
C ASP A 63 -11.88 36.74 21.92
N ASP A 64 -10.67 37.21 21.57
CA ASP A 64 -9.74 36.54 20.65
C ASP A 64 -9.32 35.20 21.30
N ASN A 65 -10.34 34.38 21.54
CA ASN A 65 -10.29 32.96 21.64
C ASN A 65 -10.05 32.46 20.20
N ASP A 66 -8.95 32.95 19.62
CA ASP A 66 -8.16 32.34 18.55
C ASP A 66 -7.65 31.01 19.12
N ASP A 67 -8.62 30.12 19.42
CA ASP A 67 -8.46 28.68 19.26
C ASP A 67 -8.23 28.42 17.77
N ASP A 68 -7.20 29.04 17.18
CA ASP A 68 -6.47 28.66 15.97
C ASP A 68 -5.76 27.30 16.22
N ASN A 69 -6.39 26.46 17.04
CA ASN A 69 -5.87 25.23 17.60
C ASN A 69 -5.97 24.06 16.61
N ASP A 70 -6.46 24.28 15.40
CA ASP A 70 -6.85 23.18 14.52
C ASP A 70 -6.16 23.17 13.15
N ASP A 71 -5.22 24.10 12.88
CA ASP A 71 -4.33 24.00 11.70
C ASP A 71 -3.12 23.10 12.03
N VAL A 72 -3.40 21.92 12.57
CA VAL A 72 -2.43 20.83 12.62
C VAL A 72 -2.14 20.48 11.18
N SER A 73 -1.00 20.96 10.66
CA SER A 73 -0.50 20.52 9.36
C SER A 73 -0.56 19.00 9.35
N PRO A 74 -1.24 18.39 8.37
CA PRO A 74 -1.35 16.94 8.29
C PRO A 74 0.03 16.30 8.42
N ALA A 75 0.07 15.17 9.14
CA ALA A 75 1.32 14.46 9.41
C ALA A 75 2.08 14.19 8.11
N GLU A 76 3.36 14.56 8.11
CA GLU A 76 4.29 14.31 7.00
C GLU A 76 4.34 12.81 6.70
N ALA A 77 4.35 12.45 5.42
CA ALA A 77 4.30 11.06 5.01
C ALA A 77 5.12 10.80 3.75
N TRP A 78 5.62 9.57 3.63
CA TRP A 78 6.25 9.06 2.42
C TRP A 78 5.43 7.94 1.83
N ALA A 79 5.35 7.90 0.50
CA ALA A 79 4.78 6.78 -0.23
C ALA A 79 5.77 6.29 -1.28
N VAL A 80 5.81 4.97 -1.48
CA VAL A 80 6.64 4.33 -2.50
C VAL A 80 5.79 3.59 -3.51
N GLY A 81 6.34 3.44 -4.71
CA GLY A 81 5.63 2.87 -5.84
C GLY A 81 6.53 2.46 -6.99
N VAL A 82 5.88 2.07 -8.07
CA VAL A 82 6.52 1.66 -9.32
C VAL A 82 5.92 2.45 -10.48
N ASP A 83 6.80 3.00 -11.32
CA ASP A 83 6.47 3.59 -12.61
C ASP A 83 6.49 2.52 -13.70
N GLY A 84 5.34 1.90 -13.92
CA GLY A 84 5.12 0.87 -14.94
C GLY A 84 3.83 0.10 -14.71
N VAL A 85 3.60 -0.89 -15.58
CA VAL A 85 2.53 -1.88 -15.37
C VAL A 85 3.02 -2.91 -14.35
N TYR A 86 2.14 -3.31 -13.43
CA TYR A 86 2.38 -4.39 -12.45
C TYR A 86 3.11 -5.60 -13.07
N GLY A 87 4.23 -6.00 -12.45
CA GLY A 87 5.10 -7.07 -12.92
C GLY A 87 6.06 -6.70 -14.06
N GLY A 88 6.10 -5.42 -14.45
CA GLY A 88 7.09 -4.86 -15.37
C GLY A 88 8.37 -4.40 -14.68
N SER A 89 9.40 -4.14 -15.50
CA SER A 89 10.60 -3.42 -15.06
C SER A 89 10.30 -1.91 -15.05
N GLY A 90 9.72 -1.42 -13.96
CA GLY A 90 9.45 0.00 -13.76
C GLY A 90 10.59 0.70 -13.02
N ALA A 91 10.57 2.03 -13.03
CA ALA A 91 11.42 2.81 -12.14
C ALA A 91 10.73 2.94 -10.77
N GLY A 92 11.51 3.03 -9.69
CA GLY A 92 10.97 3.30 -8.36
C GLY A 92 10.46 4.72 -8.27
N LEU A 93 9.36 4.90 -7.56
CA LEU A 93 8.74 6.19 -7.31
C LEU A 93 8.73 6.48 -5.81
N PHE A 94 9.18 7.66 -5.41
CA PHE A 94 9.03 8.18 -4.07
C PHE A 94 8.17 9.43 -4.13
N LEU A 95 7.07 9.45 -3.37
CA LEU A 95 6.32 10.67 -3.12
C LEU A 95 6.54 11.11 -1.67
N HIS A 96 6.68 12.41 -1.48
CA HIS A 96 6.78 13.05 -0.17
C HIS A 96 5.62 14.01 0.03
N TYR A 97 4.83 13.79 1.07
CA TYR A 97 3.77 14.70 1.46
C TYR A 97 4.30 15.68 2.51
N ARG A 98 4.38 16.95 2.13
CA ARG A 98 4.83 18.04 2.98
C ARG A 98 4.09 19.31 2.63
N ASP A 99 3.78 20.12 3.62
CA ASP A 99 3.14 21.43 3.44
C ASP A 99 1.84 21.38 2.62
N GLY A 100 1.03 20.34 2.85
CA GLY A 100 -0.29 20.18 2.24
C GLY A 100 -0.31 19.50 0.86
N ALA A 101 0.83 19.11 0.29
CA ALA A 101 0.89 18.53 -1.05
C ALA A 101 1.86 17.35 -1.18
N TRP A 102 1.53 16.40 -2.06
CA TRP A 102 2.46 15.37 -2.52
C TRP A 102 3.39 15.94 -3.59
N THR A 103 4.68 15.66 -3.45
CA THR A 103 5.70 15.98 -4.46
C THR A 103 6.48 14.73 -4.82
N LEU A 104 6.93 14.64 -6.09
CA LEU A 104 7.81 13.58 -6.53
C LEU A 104 9.24 13.87 -6.04
N ASP A 105 9.84 12.91 -5.35
CA ASP A 105 11.25 13.00 -4.97
C ASP A 105 12.13 12.35 -6.05
N GLU A 106 12.77 13.20 -6.85
CA GLU A 106 13.67 12.79 -7.95
C GLU A 106 15.08 12.39 -7.47
N SER A 107 15.37 12.45 -6.16
CA SER A 107 16.68 12.04 -5.62
C SER A 107 16.90 10.53 -5.70
N ALA A 108 15.84 9.76 -5.91
CA ALA A 108 15.88 8.31 -5.92
C ALA A 108 16.71 7.73 -7.07
N PRO A 109 17.51 6.68 -6.82
CA PRO A 109 18.19 5.91 -7.86
C PRO A 109 17.18 5.31 -8.87
N ALA A 110 17.36 5.62 -10.17
CA ALA A 110 16.36 5.42 -11.22
C ALA A 110 15.99 3.97 -11.62
N THR A 111 16.29 2.93 -10.84
CA THR A 111 16.25 1.52 -11.35
C THR A 111 15.71 0.47 -10.38
N VAL A 112 14.76 0.79 -9.52
CA VAL A 112 14.28 -0.16 -8.50
C VAL A 112 12.78 -0.21 -8.38
N ASN A 113 12.16 -1.37 -8.62
CA ASN A 113 10.77 -1.61 -8.22
C ASN A 113 10.71 -1.57 -6.69
N LEU A 114 10.10 -0.55 -6.10
CA LEU A 114 9.99 -0.43 -4.64
C LEU A 114 8.81 -1.27 -4.15
N ALA A 115 8.99 -1.93 -3.01
CA ALA A 115 8.02 -2.85 -2.41
C ALA A 115 7.45 -2.32 -1.09
N ALA A 116 8.28 -1.68 -0.27
CA ALA A 116 7.87 -1.20 1.04
C ALA A 116 8.71 -0.02 1.53
N ILE A 117 8.15 0.74 2.47
CA ILE A 117 8.80 1.87 3.15
C ILE A 117 8.48 1.87 4.64
N SER A 118 9.45 2.27 5.45
CA SER A 118 9.28 2.49 6.88
C SER A 118 10.12 3.67 7.35
N CYS A 119 9.52 4.54 8.16
CA CYS A 119 10.17 5.74 8.69
C CYS A 119 10.22 5.70 10.21
N PHE A 120 11.40 5.97 10.76
CA PHE A 120 11.57 6.22 12.19
C PHE A 120 11.44 7.71 12.53
N ALA A 121 11.85 8.59 11.61
CA ALA A 121 11.78 10.04 11.72
C ALA A 121 11.74 10.65 10.31
N ALA A 122 11.47 11.96 10.20
CA ALA A 122 11.40 12.68 8.92
C ALA A 122 12.70 12.55 8.10
N ASP A 123 13.83 12.54 8.79
CA ASP A 123 15.18 12.43 8.23
C ASP A 123 15.70 10.99 8.16
N ARG A 124 14.89 10.00 8.55
CA ARG A 124 15.32 8.62 8.71
C ARG A 124 14.25 7.63 8.29
N CYS A 125 14.30 7.29 7.01
CA CYS A 125 13.46 6.25 6.41
C CYS A 125 14.32 5.20 5.72
N LEU A 126 13.75 4.00 5.61
CA LEU A 126 14.26 2.93 4.78
C LEU A 126 13.18 2.51 3.79
N ALA A 127 13.61 2.17 2.58
CA ALA A 127 12.76 1.54 1.58
C ALA A 127 13.46 0.31 1.03
N VAL A 128 12.68 -0.64 0.54
CA VAL A 128 13.21 -1.83 -0.13
C VAL A 128 12.68 -1.93 -1.54
N SER A 129 13.55 -2.42 -2.42
CA SER A 129 13.18 -2.93 -3.73
C SER A 129 13.32 -4.44 -3.77
N ASP A 130 13.08 -5.05 -4.92
CA ASP A 130 13.30 -6.49 -5.11
C ASP A 130 14.66 -6.96 -4.56
N THR A 131 15.74 -6.18 -4.73
CA THR A 131 17.11 -6.64 -4.38
C THR A 131 17.93 -5.65 -3.56
N GLN A 132 17.41 -4.45 -3.27
CA GLN A 132 18.19 -3.38 -2.66
C GLN A 132 17.47 -2.79 -1.45
N VAL A 133 18.26 -2.33 -0.49
CA VAL A 133 17.80 -1.46 0.61
C VAL A 133 18.25 -0.05 0.28
N LEU A 134 17.33 0.91 0.41
CA LEU A 134 17.59 2.33 0.27
C LEU A 134 17.41 3.01 1.62
N GLY A 135 18.24 3.99 1.91
CA GLY A 135 18.12 4.85 3.09
C GLY A 135 17.94 6.31 2.70
N TYR A 136 17.09 7.01 3.44
CA TYR A 136 16.92 8.46 3.39
C TYR A 136 17.68 9.11 4.55
N ASP A 137 18.38 10.22 4.27
CA ASP A 137 19.25 10.93 5.22
C ASP A 137 18.97 12.44 5.31
N ASP A 138 17.68 12.84 5.24
CA ASP A 138 17.18 14.25 5.19
C ASP A 138 17.39 14.96 3.84
N ALA A 139 18.27 14.44 2.98
CA ALA A 139 18.64 15.12 1.74
C ALA A 139 18.30 14.32 0.50
N GLN A 140 18.53 13.01 0.52
CA GLN A 140 18.39 12.16 -0.66
C GLN A 140 18.21 10.70 -0.29
N TRP A 141 17.59 9.95 -1.20
CA TRP A 141 17.59 8.50 -1.15
C TRP A 141 18.90 7.93 -1.71
N THR A 142 19.55 7.05 -0.94
CA THR A 142 20.79 6.37 -1.36
C THR A 142 20.68 4.87 -1.18
N ILE A 143 21.33 4.10 -2.06
CA ILE A 143 21.45 2.66 -1.90
C ILE A 143 22.35 2.39 -0.67
N ASP A 144 21.88 1.56 0.26
CA ASP A 144 22.71 1.07 1.35
C ASP A 144 23.67 -0.01 0.82
N ASP A 145 24.83 0.44 0.33
CA ASP A 145 25.90 -0.43 -0.19
C ASP A 145 26.49 -1.40 0.87
N THR A 146 26.09 -1.27 2.14
CA THR A 146 26.45 -2.23 3.19
C THR A 146 25.50 -3.41 3.28
N PHE A 147 24.32 -3.34 2.63
CA PHE A 147 23.40 -4.46 2.53
C PHE A 147 23.97 -5.52 1.58
N PRO A 148 24.03 -6.80 1.99
CA PRO A 148 24.55 -7.86 1.15
C PRO A 148 23.56 -8.16 0.02
N THR A 149 23.92 -7.69 -1.17
CA THR A 149 23.18 -8.02 -2.39
C THR A 149 23.54 -9.44 -2.84
N ALA A 150 22.53 -10.26 -3.11
CA ALA A 150 22.66 -11.52 -3.83
C ALA A 150 21.69 -11.51 -5.02
N ALA A 151 22.04 -12.24 -6.08
CA ALA A 151 21.31 -12.18 -7.34
C ALA A 151 19.87 -12.72 -7.25
N ASP A 152 19.58 -13.53 -6.23
CA ASP A 152 18.37 -14.34 -6.12
C ASP A 152 17.59 -14.01 -4.83
N LEU A 153 17.60 -12.73 -4.44
CA LEU A 153 16.79 -12.21 -3.34
C LEU A 153 15.58 -11.46 -3.89
N THR A 154 14.43 -11.66 -3.26
CA THR A 154 13.29 -10.76 -3.36
C THR A 154 13.00 -10.20 -1.97
N LEU A 155 13.10 -8.89 -1.77
CA LEU A 155 12.74 -8.20 -0.52
C LEU A 155 11.29 -7.70 -0.59
N TRP A 156 10.56 -7.83 0.51
CA TRP A 156 9.11 -7.60 0.53
C TRP A 156 8.72 -6.51 1.52
N ASP A 157 9.40 -6.42 2.66
CA ASP A 157 9.09 -5.44 3.68
C ASP A 157 10.32 -5.00 4.48
N VAL A 158 10.23 -3.81 5.07
CA VAL A 158 11.27 -3.16 5.84
C VAL A 158 10.70 -2.51 7.09
N LEU A 159 11.46 -2.58 8.18
CA LEU A 159 11.14 -1.92 9.44
C LEU A 159 12.32 -1.05 9.84
N CYS A 160 12.11 0.27 9.82
CA CYS A 160 13.07 1.25 10.27
C CYS A 160 12.85 1.55 11.75
N LEU A 161 13.89 1.37 12.57
CA LEU A 161 13.91 1.78 13.97
C LEU A 161 15.05 2.79 14.14
N ASP A 162 15.27 3.25 15.37
CA ASP A 162 16.37 4.17 15.70
C ASP A 162 17.73 3.55 15.32
N ASP A 163 18.38 2.78 16.18
CA ASP A 163 19.69 2.17 15.87
C ASP A 163 19.61 0.74 15.31
N ASP A 164 18.43 0.35 14.83
CA ASP A 164 18.12 -1.00 14.37
C ASP A 164 17.29 -0.93 13.08
N ALA A 165 17.36 -1.97 12.26
CA ALA A 165 16.47 -2.10 11.11
C ALA A 165 16.29 -3.56 10.76
N TRP A 166 15.18 -3.86 10.12
CA TRP A 166 14.90 -5.20 9.65
C TRP A 166 14.43 -5.18 8.21
N VAL A 167 14.80 -6.22 7.48
CA VAL A 167 14.34 -6.48 6.12
C VAL A 167 13.93 -7.94 6.04
N VAL A 168 12.79 -8.20 5.44
CA VAL A 168 12.27 -9.55 5.24
C VAL A 168 11.91 -9.79 3.77
N GLY A 169 11.94 -11.06 3.38
CA GLY A 169 11.58 -11.46 2.02
C GLY A 169 11.79 -12.93 1.77
N ARG A 170 12.34 -13.25 0.59
CA ARG A 170 12.58 -14.60 0.10
C ARG A 170 13.93 -14.71 -0.59
N ASP A 171 14.60 -15.83 -0.35
CA ASP A 171 15.67 -16.36 -1.19
C ASP A 171 15.02 -17.22 -2.28
N ASP A 172 15.03 -16.75 -3.53
CA ASP A 172 14.32 -17.38 -4.65
C ASP A 172 14.98 -18.68 -5.10
N ASP A 173 16.30 -18.75 -5.00
CA ASP A 173 17.11 -19.93 -5.34
C ASP A 173 16.78 -21.09 -4.39
N ALA A 174 16.68 -20.79 -3.10
CA ALA A 174 16.35 -21.77 -2.08
C ALA A 174 14.85 -21.95 -1.87
N SER A 175 14.02 -21.00 -2.33
CA SER A 175 12.61 -20.88 -1.98
C SER A 175 12.37 -20.82 -0.46
N ARG A 176 13.21 -20.07 0.24
CA ARG A 176 13.21 -19.98 1.71
C ARG A 176 12.97 -18.56 2.19
N PRO A 177 12.34 -18.41 3.37
CA PRO A 177 12.19 -17.10 3.99
C PRO A 177 13.56 -16.48 4.28
N LEU A 178 13.65 -15.16 4.11
CA LEU A 178 14.85 -14.36 4.34
C LEU A 178 14.56 -13.32 5.42
N ALA A 179 15.48 -13.13 6.36
CA ALA A 179 15.45 -12.03 7.31
C ALA A 179 16.86 -11.48 7.54
N TRP A 180 17.00 -10.16 7.48
CA TRP A 180 18.22 -9.43 7.80
C TRP A 180 17.93 -8.40 8.88
N ARG A 181 18.92 -8.20 9.76
CA ARG A 181 18.88 -7.16 10.79
C ARG A 181 20.09 -6.26 10.65
N ARG A 182 19.89 -4.95 10.79
CA ARG A 182 20.96 -3.95 10.83
C ARG A 182 21.14 -3.50 12.26
N GLN A 183 22.31 -3.73 12.85
CA GLN A 183 22.61 -3.21 14.18
C GLN A 183 23.93 -2.46 14.14
N ALA A 184 23.94 -1.25 14.71
CA ALA A 184 25.12 -0.37 14.69
C ALA A 184 25.70 -0.17 13.26
N GLY A 185 24.80 -0.03 12.27
CA GLY A 185 25.15 0.22 10.88
C GLY A 185 25.62 -1.01 10.08
N VAL A 186 25.59 -2.22 10.65
CA VAL A 186 26.03 -3.45 9.98
C VAL A 186 24.87 -4.43 9.83
N TRP A 187 24.70 -4.96 8.62
CA TRP A 187 23.71 -5.99 8.30
C TRP A 187 24.22 -7.39 8.64
N PHE A 188 23.37 -8.21 9.25
CA PHE A 188 23.60 -9.63 9.48
C PHE A 188 22.36 -10.44 9.17
N ALA A 189 22.59 -11.63 8.60
CA ALA A 189 21.53 -12.58 8.30
C ALA A 189 21.00 -13.15 9.61
N ILE A 190 19.69 -13.22 9.72
CA ILE A 190 19.00 -13.93 10.79
C ILE A 190 18.73 -15.35 10.31
N ASP A 191 18.94 -16.33 11.18
CA ASP A 191 18.70 -17.73 10.82
C ASP A 191 17.20 -17.98 10.64
N THR A 192 16.80 -18.28 9.41
CA THR A 192 15.44 -18.66 9.03
C THR A 192 15.33 -20.16 8.77
N ALA A 193 16.35 -20.96 9.12
CA ALA A 193 16.41 -22.34 8.70
C ALA A 193 15.38 -23.28 9.34
N THR A 194 14.82 -22.85 10.46
CA THR A 194 13.75 -23.55 11.17
C THR A 194 12.36 -23.18 10.65
N LEU A 195 12.25 -22.13 9.83
CA LEU A 195 10.98 -21.68 9.27
C LEU A 195 10.53 -22.60 8.13
N PRO A 196 9.20 -22.73 7.90
CA PRO A 196 8.66 -23.39 6.72
C PRO A 196 9.18 -22.76 5.41
N ASP A 197 9.35 -23.58 4.37
CA ASP A 197 9.71 -23.09 3.03
C ASP A 197 8.63 -22.14 2.48
N GLY A 198 9.01 -20.91 2.10
CA GLY A 198 8.05 -19.84 1.81
C GLY A 198 8.70 -18.46 1.77
N SER A 199 7.90 -17.42 2.00
CA SER A 199 8.36 -16.02 2.07
C SER A 199 7.93 -15.38 3.38
N LEU A 200 8.69 -14.38 3.84
CA LEU A 200 8.22 -13.39 4.80
C LEU A 200 7.69 -12.17 4.07
N LEU A 201 6.46 -11.77 4.37
CA LEU A 201 5.69 -10.74 3.68
C LEU A 201 5.77 -9.39 4.37
N LYS A 202 5.60 -9.38 5.69
CA LYS A 202 5.47 -8.17 6.49
C LYS A 202 6.23 -8.30 7.79
N ILE A 203 6.77 -7.19 8.30
CA ILE A 203 7.50 -7.12 9.56
C ILE A 203 7.12 -5.85 10.33
N LYS A 204 6.79 -6.00 11.61
CA LYS A 204 6.44 -4.88 12.49
C LYS A 204 7.05 -5.05 13.87
N LYS A 205 7.30 -3.93 14.53
CA LYS A 205 7.66 -3.90 15.96
C LYS A 205 6.42 -3.64 16.78
N ILE A 206 6.03 -4.61 17.61
CA ILE A 206 4.90 -4.48 18.53
C ILE A 206 5.43 -4.53 19.95
N ALA A 207 5.34 -3.41 20.66
CA ALA A 207 6.00 -3.21 21.95
C ALA A 207 7.51 -3.51 21.88
N ASP A 208 8.00 -4.51 22.59
CA ASP A 208 9.39 -4.97 22.62
C ASP A 208 9.66 -6.16 21.69
N ARG A 209 8.67 -6.59 20.91
CA ARG A 209 8.75 -7.77 20.03
C ARG A 209 8.87 -7.37 18.57
N ILE A 210 9.59 -8.17 17.81
CA ILE A 210 9.60 -8.13 16.35
C ILE A 210 8.72 -9.27 15.86
N LEU A 211 7.68 -8.94 15.12
CA LEU A 211 6.76 -9.90 14.52
C LEU A 211 6.93 -9.89 13.02
N ALA A 212 6.79 -11.06 12.39
CA ALA A 212 6.76 -11.18 10.94
C ALA A 212 5.60 -12.08 10.50
N LEU A 213 4.97 -11.69 9.40
CA LEU A 213 3.97 -12.48 8.71
C LEU A 213 4.64 -13.18 7.54
N GLY A 214 4.48 -14.50 7.42
CA GLY A 214 5.02 -15.28 6.31
C GLY A 214 4.01 -16.24 5.73
N TYR A 215 4.26 -16.76 4.54
CA TYR A 215 3.36 -17.73 3.92
C TYR A 215 4.12 -18.85 3.22
N THR A 216 3.46 -20.01 3.15
CA THR A 216 3.85 -21.13 2.30
C THR A 216 2.77 -21.36 1.25
N TYR A 217 3.17 -21.68 0.02
CA TYR A 217 2.25 -21.95 -1.07
C TYR A 217 2.37 -23.40 -1.55
N ASP A 218 1.30 -24.18 -1.41
CA ASP A 218 1.23 -25.53 -1.96
C ASP A 218 0.66 -25.49 -3.39
N LEU A 219 1.55 -25.66 -4.37
CA LEU A 219 1.19 -25.69 -5.80
C LEU A 219 0.26 -26.85 -6.19
N VAL A 220 0.24 -27.94 -5.41
CA VAL A 220 -0.57 -29.13 -5.71
C VAL A 220 -2.02 -28.88 -5.35
N TYR A 221 -2.26 -28.22 -4.20
CA TYR A 221 -3.61 -27.99 -3.68
C TYR A 221 -4.08 -26.55 -3.83
N TYR A 222 -3.24 -25.64 -4.31
CA TYR A 222 -3.51 -24.20 -4.41
C TYR A 222 -3.93 -23.62 -3.05
N THR A 223 -3.31 -24.11 -1.97
CA THR A 223 -3.59 -23.66 -0.61
C THR A 223 -2.42 -22.84 -0.09
N THR A 224 -2.73 -21.66 0.42
CA THR A 224 -1.83 -20.85 1.24
C THR A 224 -2.00 -21.21 2.71
N THR A 225 -0.86 -21.31 3.40
CA THR A 225 -0.83 -21.28 4.86
C THR A 225 0.00 -20.08 5.26
N THR A 226 -0.58 -19.21 6.08
CA THR A 226 0.11 -18.02 6.59
C THR A 226 0.47 -18.24 8.05
N TYR A 227 1.64 -17.77 8.45
CA TYR A 227 2.21 -17.91 9.79
C TYR A 227 2.49 -16.52 10.35
N LEU A 228 2.16 -16.32 11.62
CA LEU A 228 2.70 -15.23 12.40
C LEU A 228 3.87 -15.77 13.21
N LEU A 229 5.01 -15.09 13.10
CA LEU A 229 6.26 -15.46 13.72
C LEU A 229 6.69 -14.34 14.66
N ALA A 230 7.24 -14.69 15.82
CA ALA A 230 7.91 -13.75 16.71
C ALA A 230 9.40 -14.05 16.75
N TYR A 231 10.22 -13.00 16.65
CA TYR A 231 11.65 -13.13 16.87
C TYR A 231 11.97 -13.02 18.36
N ASP A 232 12.63 -14.03 18.91
CA ASP A 232 13.13 -14.04 20.27
C ASP A 232 14.58 -13.50 20.27
N SER A 233 14.76 -12.30 20.82
CA SER A 233 16.07 -11.65 20.88
C SER A 233 17.08 -12.35 21.78
N ASP A 234 16.63 -13.17 22.73
CA ASP A 234 17.52 -13.86 23.67
C ASP A 234 18.13 -15.12 23.04
N SER A 235 17.33 -15.88 22.28
CA SER A 235 17.79 -17.07 21.55
C SER A 235 18.33 -16.75 20.15
N GLY A 236 17.87 -15.65 19.55
CA GLY A 236 18.15 -15.29 18.17
C GLY A 236 17.35 -16.12 17.16
N GLU A 237 16.27 -16.78 17.59
CA GLU A 237 15.46 -17.68 16.77
C GLU A 237 14.05 -17.12 16.54
N TRP A 238 13.44 -17.52 15.41
CA TRP A 238 12.02 -17.27 15.15
C TRP A 238 11.16 -18.36 15.80
N GLN A 239 10.05 -17.95 16.42
CA GLN A 239 9.06 -18.83 17.02
C GLN A 239 7.71 -18.65 16.33
N GLU A 240 7.02 -19.76 16.04
CA GLU A 240 5.66 -19.72 15.51
C GLU A 240 4.68 -19.29 16.62
N GLU A 241 3.99 -18.18 16.41
CA GLU A 241 2.95 -17.67 17.30
C GLU A 241 1.57 -18.17 16.88
N HIS A 242 1.31 -18.18 15.57
CA HIS A 242 0.01 -18.55 15.04
C HIS A 242 0.07 -19.04 13.59
N VAL A 243 -0.87 -19.92 13.23
CA VAL A 243 -1.03 -20.44 11.87
C VAL A 243 -2.45 -20.15 11.36
N PHE A 244 -2.55 -19.32 10.34
CA PHE A 244 -3.79 -19.04 9.63
C PHE A 244 -3.99 -20.05 8.49
N ASN A 245 -4.78 -21.08 8.76
CA ASN A 245 -5.09 -22.12 7.78
C ASN A 245 -6.07 -21.60 6.70
N GLN A 246 -5.81 -21.93 5.42
CA GLN A 246 -6.66 -21.57 4.27
C GLN A 246 -6.91 -20.06 4.14
N ALA A 247 -5.93 -19.27 4.57
CA ALA A 247 -5.99 -17.83 4.58
C ALA A 247 -4.68 -17.31 3.98
N ASP A 248 -4.80 -16.47 2.96
CA ASP A 248 -3.72 -15.62 2.50
C ASP A 248 -3.80 -14.34 3.31
N ARG A 249 -2.78 -14.04 4.12
CA ARG A 249 -2.72 -12.77 4.88
C ARG A 249 -1.70 -11.87 4.24
N SER A 250 -2.15 -10.68 3.88
CA SER A 250 -1.37 -9.64 3.23
C SER A 250 -0.69 -8.72 4.24
N ASP A 251 -1.37 -8.44 5.36
CA ASP A 251 -0.91 -7.48 6.36
C ASP A 251 -1.44 -7.80 7.77
N PHE A 252 -0.80 -7.23 8.78
CA PHE A 252 -1.19 -7.32 10.17
C PHE A 252 -0.80 -6.04 10.93
N ASP A 253 -1.50 -5.75 12.02
CA ASP A 253 -1.10 -4.69 12.93
C ASP A 253 -1.62 -4.92 14.35
N PHE A 254 -1.04 -4.22 15.33
CA PHE A 254 -1.40 -4.33 16.74
C PHE A 254 -1.45 -2.97 17.42
N ALA A 255 -2.54 -2.72 18.14
CA ALA A 255 -2.66 -1.57 19.03
C ALA A 255 -2.04 -1.82 20.41
N GLY A 256 -1.43 -3.00 20.62
CA GLY A 256 -0.76 -3.39 21.86
C GLY A 256 -0.47 -4.89 21.92
N ALA A 257 0.13 -5.35 23.02
CA ALA A 257 0.51 -6.76 23.18
C ALA A 257 -0.69 -7.74 23.23
N ASP A 258 -1.89 -7.23 23.57
CA ASP A 258 -3.09 -8.03 23.79
C ASP A 258 -4.20 -7.79 22.76
N TRP A 259 -3.98 -6.90 21.79
CA TRP A 259 -4.97 -6.59 20.76
C TRP A 259 -4.33 -6.25 19.41
N GLY A 260 -4.79 -6.91 18.37
CA GLY A 260 -4.35 -6.69 17.01
C GLY A 260 -5.21 -7.43 16.00
N LEU A 261 -4.82 -7.39 14.74
CA LEU A 261 -5.56 -8.03 13.67
C LEU A 261 -4.66 -8.33 12.47
N ALA A 262 -5.10 -9.29 11.67
CA ALA A 262 -4.48 -9.68 10.41
C ALA A 262 -5.55 -9.72 9.33
N VAL A 263 -5.21 -9.20 8.15
CA VAL A 263 -6.11 -9.06 7.02
C VAL A 263 -5.58 -9.79 5.80
N GLY A 264 -6.45 -10.04 4.83
CA GLY A 264 -6.09 -10.71 3.59
C GLY A 264 -7.30 -11.26 2.85
N SER A 265 -7.14 -12.44 2.27
CA SER A 265 -8.21 -13.17 1.59
C SER A 265 -8.33 -14.61 2.08
N ALA A 266 -9.53 -15.19 2.00
CA ALA A 266 -9.64 -16.64 2.18
C ALA A 266 -9.25 -17.38 0.90
N ALA A 267 -8.45 -18.42 1.04
CA ALA A 267 -7.91 -19.21 -0.07
C ALA A 267 -8.86 -20.32 -0.56
N ASN A 268 -10.14 -20.29 -0.15
CA ASN A 268 -11.10 -21.33 -0.51
C ASN A 268 -11.63 -21.09 -1.92
N ALA A 269 -10.92 -21.64 -2.91
CA ALA A 269 -11.38 -21.70 -4.28
C ALA A 269 -12.82 -22.29 -4.33
N PRO A 270 -13.76 -21.64 -5.04
CA PRO A 270 -13.51 -20.68 -6.10
C PRO A 270 -13.71 -19.21 -5.70
N LEU A 271 -13.79 -18.77 -4.45
CA LEU A 271 -14.10 -17.36 -4.15
C LEU A 271 -13.02 -16.75 -3.24
N TYR A 272 -12.41 -15.65 -3.69
CA TYR A 272 -11.60 -14.81 -2.82
C TYR A 272 -12.52 -13.76 -2.21
N TRP A 273 -12.55 -13.72 -0.90
CA TRP A 273 -13.22 -12.67 -0.13
C TRP A 273 -12.28 -12.10 0.91
N GLY A 274 -12.41 -10.80 1.16
CA GLY A 274 -11.71 -10.11 2.23
C GLY A 274 -11.96 -10.81 3.57
N MET A 275 -10.89 -11.10 4.30
CA MET A 275 -11.00 -11.75 5.60
C MET A 275 -10.15 -11.01 6.63
N THR A 276 -10.70 -10.83 7.82
CA THR A 276 -10.01 -10.28 8.98
C THR A 276 -10.04 -11.30 10.10
N THR A 277 -8.95 -11.39 10.85
CA THR A 277 -8.88 -12.13 12.10
C THR A 277 -8.42 -11.17 13.18
N ILE A 278 -9.16 -11.10 14.27
CA ILE A 278 -8.85 -10.25 15.42
C ILE A 278 -8.13 -11.11 16.46
N TYR A 279 -7.03 -10.60 16.98
CA TYR A 279 -6.33 -11.11 18.14
C TYR A 279 -6.79 -10.37 19.38
N GLU A 280 -7.31 -11.09 20.37
CA GLU A 280 -7.63 -10.54 21.69
C GLU A 280 -7.15 -11.51 22.77
N GLN A 281 -6.32 -11.02 23.69
CA GLN A 281 -5.90 -11.76 24.91
C GLN A 281 -5.39 -13.18 24.63
N GLY A 282 -4.52 -13.33 23.62
CA GLY A 282 -3.93 -14.63 23.26
C GLY A 282 -4.77 -15.48 22.30
N THR A 283 -5.92 -15.00 21.82
CA THR A 283 -6.80 -15.76 20.94
C THR A 283 -7.06 -15.03 19.63
N TRP A 284 -6.82 -15.72 18.51
CA TRP A 284 -7.19 -15.26 17.18
C TRP A 284 -8.61 -15.75 16.81
N THR A 285 -9.48 -14.84 16.38
CA THR A 285 -10.87 -15.12 15.98
C THR A 285 -11.17 -14.51 14.62
N ASN A 286 -11.69 -15.30 13.69
CA ASN A 286 -12.11 -14.79 12.38
C ASN A 286 -13.35 -13.91 12.52
N VAL A 287 -13.33 -12.75 11.86
CA VAL A 287 -14.50 -11.89 11.72
C VAL A 287 -15.45 -12.52 10.69
N PRO A 288 -16.72 -12.80 11.07
CA PRO A 288 -17.74 -13.23 10.12
C PRO A 288 -17.91 -12.23 8.96
N PRO A 289 -18.09 -12.70 7.73
CA PRO A 289 -18.34 -11.84 6.57
C PRO A 289 -19.60 -10.98 6.71
N ASP A 290 -20.61 -11.48 7.43
CA ASP A 290 -21.87 -10.77 7.67
C ASP A 290 -21.71 -9.58 8.63
N ASP A 291 -20.55 -9.44 9.28
CA ASP A 291 -20.26 -8.32 10.18
C ASP A 291 -19.77 -7.08 9.42
N TYR A 292 -19.42 -7.20 8.13
CA TYR A 292 -19.08 -6.03 7.31
C TYR A 292 -20.34 -5.32 6.81
N PRO A 293 -20.32 -3.97 6.70
CA PRO A 293 -21.46 -3.18 6.25
C PRO A 293 -21.99 -3.61 4.88
N VAL A 294 -21.10 -4.08 3.99
CA VAL A 294 -21.47 -4.56 2.67
C VAL A 294 -20.75 -5.86 2.35
N SER A 295 -21.53 -6.94 2.30
CA SER A 295 -21.08 -8.20 1.72
C SER A 295 -21.24 -8.12 0.20
N TYR A 296 -20.14 -7.89 -0.51
CA TYR A 296 -20.16 -8.06 -1.95
C TYR A 296 -20.06 -9.55 -2.24
N ASP A 297 -21.08 -10.11 -2.89
CA ASP A 297 -21.08 -11.48 -3.41
C ASP A 297 -20.16 -11.63 -4.65
N THR A 298 -19.10 -10.82 -4.67
CA THR A 298 -18.16 -10.75 -5.78
C THR A 298 -17.01 -11.70 -5.49
N SER A 299 -16.69 -12.51 -6.50
CA SER A 299 -15.72 -13.61 -6.41
C SER A 299 -14.24 -13.21 -6.23
N GLY A 300 -13.92 -11.92 -6.17
CA GLY A 300 -12.56 -11.38 -6.08
C GLY A 300 -12.49 -10.14 -5.19
N SER A 301 -12.60 -10.31 -3.88
CA SER A 301 -12.22 -9.28 -2.91
C SER A 301 -11.10 -9.76 -1.99
N ALA A 302 -10.26 -8.82 -1.56
CA ALA A 302 -9.22 -9.04 -0.58
C ALA A 302 -8.99 -7.75 0.21
N PHE A 303 -8.60 -7.90 1.48
CA PHE A 303 -8.01 -6.81 2.23
C PHE A 303 -6.50 -6.82 2.03
N THR A 304 -5.91 -5.64 1.88
CA THR A 304 -4.50 -5.47 1.46
C THR A 304 -3.67 -4.78 2.54
N GLY A 305 -4.29 -3.90 3.33
CA GLY A 305 -3.62 -3.16 4.39
C GLY A 305 -4.50 -3.02 5.63
N VAL A 306 -3.84 -2.93 6.78
CA VAL A 306 -4.50 -2.72 8.07
C VAL A 306 -3.66 -1.86 9.00
N THR A 307 -4.35 -0.99 9.74
CA THR A 307 -3.75 -0.24 10.85
C THR A 307 -4.63 -0.33 12.09
N ALA A 308 -4.00 -0.66 13.23
CA ALA A 308 -4.62 -0.83 14.52
C ALA A 308 -4.32 0.38 15.40
N VAL A 309 -5.37 1.07 15.87
CA VAL A 309 -5.21 2.36 16.58
C VAL A 309 -5.32 2.20 18.08
N ALA A 310 -6.36 1.48 18.51
CA ALA A 310 -6.61 1.18 19.92
C ALA A 310 -7.30 -0.18 20.02
N PRO A 311 -7.36 -0.82 21.19
CA PRO A 311 -8.19 -2.00 21.38
C PRO A 311 -9.64 -1.74 20.98
N GLY A 312 -10.11 -2.42 19.92
CA GLY A 312 -11.44 -2.26 19.35
C GLY A 312 -11.56 -1.14 18.30
N GLU A 313 -10.46 -0.51 17.90
CA GLU A 313 -10.41 0.52 16.86
C GLU A 313 -9.34 0.20 15.81
N ALA A 314 -9.75 0.06 14.54
CA ALA A 314 -8.84 -0.21 13.43
C ALA A 314 -9.44 0.16 12.08
N TRP A 315 -8.57 0.26 11.10
CA TRP A 315 -8.93 0.51 9.71
C TRP A 315 -8.41 -0.60 8.82
N VAL A 316 -9.25 -1.07 7.91
CA VAL A 316 -8.86 -2.05 6.88
C VAL A 316 -9.20 -1.50 5.51
N ILE A 317 -8.29 -1.70 4.58
CA ILE A 317 -8.48 -1.33 3.18
C ILE A 317 -8.37 -2.55 2.29
N GLY A 318 -8.87 -2.43 1.08
CA GLY A 318 -8.79 -3.51 0.12
C GLY A 318 -9.43 -3.16 -1.20
N TYR A 319 -9.65 -4.20 -1.98
CA TYR A 319 -10.31 -4.11 -3.28
C TYR A 319 -11.44 -5.12 -3.41
N TYR A 320 -12.25 -4.91 -4.44
CA TYR A 320 -13.30 -5.82 -4.83
C TYR A 320 -13.51 -5.89 -6.31
N GLY A 321 -14.19 -6.96 -6.70
CA GLY A 321 -14.65 -7.19 -8.04
C GLY A 321 -14.79 -8.68 -8.32
N SER A 322 -14.89 -9.01 -9.60
CA SER A 322 -14.89 -10.40 -10.03
C SER A 322 -13.46 -10.97 -10.05
N LYS A 323 -13.32 -12.29 -10.18
CA LYS A 323 -12.01 -12.93 -10.44
C LYS A 323 -11.21 -12.33 -11.59
N VAL A 324 -11.88 -11.68 -12.53
CA VAL A 324 -11.30 -11.18 -13.78
C VAL A 324 -11.16 -9.67 -13.75
N PHE A 325 -11.95 -8.98 -12.94
CA PHE A 325 -12.14 -7.53 -13.01
C PHE A 325 -12.17 -6.95 -11.62
N LEU A 326 -11.23 -6.04 -11.33
CA LEU A 326 -11.29 -5.16 -10.19
C LEU A 326 -12.33 -4.07 -10.49
N GLU A 327 -13.22 -3.84 -9.54
CA GLU A 327 -14.34 -2.90 -9.65
C GLU A 327 -14.10 -1.66 -8.77
N GLY A 328 -13.45 -1.81 -7.63
CA GLY A 328 -13.16 -0.70 -6.73
C GLY A 328 -12.47 -1.09 -5.43
N ALA A 329 -12.45 -0.14 -4.49
CA ALA A 329 -11.80 -0.27 -3.19
C ALA A 329 -12.77 -0.10 -2.00
N TYR A 330 -12.35 -0.62 -0.84
CA TYR A 330 -13.02 -0.43 0.45
C TYR A 330 -12.12 0.29 1.44
N ILE A 331 -12.75 1.04 2.33
CA ILE A 331 -12.17 1.48 3.59
C ILE A 331 -13.18 1.19 4.70
N TYR A 332 -12.92 0.18 5.53
CA TYR A 332 -13.76 -0.13 6.68
C TYR A 332 -13.10 0.34 7.97
N HIS A 333 -13.92 0.91 8.85
CA HIS A 333 -13.53 1.36 10.18
C HIS A 333 -14.20 0.47 11.23
N LEU A 334 -13.42 -0.27 11.99
CA LEU A 334 -13.86 -0.93 13.20
C LEU A 334 -13.82 0.10 14.34
N GLN A 335 -14.96 0.35 14.97
CA GLN A 335 -15.03 1.17 16.18
C GLN A 335 -16.08 0.57 17.12
N ASP A 336 -15.74 0.45 18.39
CA ASP A 336 -16.63 -0.11 19.43
C ASP A 336 -17.21 -1.49 19.07
N GLY A 337 -16.40 -2.32 18.39
CA GLY A 337 -16.77 -3.67 17.97
C GLY A 337 -17.72 -3.73 16.77
N ALA A 338 -17.99 -2.61 16.09
CA ALA A 338 -18.80 -2.57 14.88
C ALA A 338 -17.97 -2.08 13.70
N TRP A 339 -18.06 -2.78 12.57
CA TRP A 339 -17.51 -2.30 11.30
C TRP A 339 -18.47 -1.30 10.67
N THR A 340 -17.92 -0.19 10.21
CA THR A 340 -18.61 0.84 9.43
C THR A 340 -17.86 1.09 8.14
N ASP A 341 -18.61 1.51 7.12
CA ASP A 341 -18.04 1.89 5.84
C ASP A 341 -17.73 3.38 5.89
N ALA A 342 -16.45 3.69 5.76
CA ALA A 342 -15.92 5.01 6.06
C ALA A 342 -15.61 5.84 4.81
N ALA A 343 -15.67 5.25 3.61
CA ALA A 343 -15.47 5.97 2.36
C ALA A 343 -16.71 5.81 1.47
N LYS A 344 -17.66 6.76 1.60
CA LYS A 344 -18.84 6.82 0.73
C LYS A 344 -18.84 8.10 -0.12
N PRO A 345 -19.18 8.01 -1.43
CA PRO A 345 -19.57 6.82 -2.19
C PRO A 345 -18.36 5.96 -2.62
N TRP A 346 -18.63 4.68 -2.89
CA TRP A 346 -17.68 3.65 -3.33
C TRP A 346 -16.67 4.13 -4.36
N LEU A 347 -15.43 3.67 -4.19
CA LEU A 347 -14.28 4.04 -5.00
C LEU A 347 -14.23 3.16 -6.25
N THR A 348 -15.15 3.38 -7.18
CA THR A 348 -15.15 2.64 -8.45
C THR A 348 -13.87 2.98 -9.21
N GLY A 349 -13.16 1.95 -9.66
CA GLY A 349 -11.94 2.12 -10.43
C GLY A 349 -10.71 2.45 -9.59
N ILE A 350 -10.71 2.21 -8.27
CA ILE A 350 -9.53 2.37 -7.40
C ILE A 350 -9.20 1.03 -6.74
N VAL A 351 -7.92 0.78 -6.54
CA VAL A 351 -7.37 -0.30 -5.73
C VAL A 351 -6.51 0.34 -4.65
N LEU A 352 -6.72 -0.04 -3.40
CA LEU A 352 -5.88 0.41 -2.28
C LEU A 352 -4.94 -0.72 -1.86
N ASN A 353 -3.67 -0.39 -1.65
CA ASN A 353 -2.59 -1.34 -1.37
C ASN A 353 -2.10 -1.26 0.08
N SER A 354 -1.93 -0.03 0.61
CA SER A 354 -1.39 0.18 1.95
C SER A 354 -2.12 1.30 2.68
N ILE A 355 -2.21 1.16 4.00
CA ILE A 355 -2.77 2.13 4.92
C ILE A 355 -1.83 2.25 6.11
N ASP A 356 -1.60 3.48 6.53
CA ASP A 356 -0.96 3.78 7.80
C ASP A 356 -1.77 4.85 8.53
N ARG A 357 -1.79 4.82 9.86
CA ARG A 357 -2.51 5.80 10.66
C ARG A 357 -1.75 6.11 11.92
N ARG A 358 -1.76 7.40 12.24
CA ARG A 358 -1.23 7.90 13.48
C ARG A 358 -2.12 9.00 14.04
N ASP A 359 -2.48 8.84 15.31
CA ASP A 359 -3.36 9.77 16.02
C ASP A 359 -4.67 10.00 15.24
N ASP A 360 -4.95 11.23 14.84
CA ASP A 360 -6.12 11.65 14.07
C ASP A 360 -5.88 11.72 12.55
N THR A 361 -4.66 11.44 12.09
CA THR A 361 -4.28 11.49 10.67
C THR A 361 -3.99 10.09 10.13
N GLY A 362 -4.55 9.77 8.97
CA GLY A 362 -4.31 8.49 8.28
C GLY A 362 -4.03 8.68 6.81
N TRP A 363 -3.35 7.73 6.21
CA TRP A 363 -3.00 7.72 4.80
C TRP A 363 -3.34 6.38 4.19
N ALA A 364 -4.01 6.39 3.04
CA ALA A 364 -4.25 5.20 2.24
C ALA A 364 -3.77 5.45 0.82
N VAL A 365 -2.99 4.51 0.27
CA VAL A 365 -2.39 4.62 -1.07
C VAL A 365 -2.69 3.42 -1.93
N GLY A 366 -2.63 3.62 -3.25
CA GLY A 366 -2.86 2.59 -4.24
C GLY A 366 -2.82 3.14 -5.66
N TYR A 367 -3.77 2.73 -6.50
CA TYR A 367 -3.85 3.15 -7.90
C TYR A 367 -5.27 3.18 -8.46
N VAL A 368 -5.44 3.97 -9.51
CA VAL A 368 -6.64 4.05 -10.35
C VAL A 368 -6.49 3.06 -11.51
N ILE A 369 -7.52 2.26 -11.75
CA ILE A 369 -7.64 1.37 -12.92
C ILE A 369 -8.38 2.08 -14.05
N ASP A 370 -7.92 1.86 -15.28
CA ASP A 370 -8.61 2.33 -16.49
C ASP A 370 -9.73 1.37 -16.94
N GLU A 371 -10.39 1.71 -18.05
CA GLU A 371 -11.44 0.87 -18.67
C GLU A 371 -10.93 -0.50 -19.17
N ASN A 372 -9.62 -0.65 -19.31
CA ASN A 372 -8.94 -1.89 -19.69
C ASN A 372 -8.37 -2.63 -18.47
N TYR A 373 -8.68 -2.18 -17.26
CA TYR A 373 -8.22 -2.75 -15.99
C TYR A 373 -6.70 -2.69 -15.78
N TYR A 374 -6.02 -1.71 -16.39
CA TYR A 374 -4.61 -1.44 -16.14
C TYR A 374 -4.45 -0.29 -15.13
N PRO A 375 -3.43 -0.36 -14.25
CA PRO A 375 -3.03 0.78 -13.44
C PRO A 375 -2.68 1.97 -14.33
N ARG A 376 -3.30 3.11 -14.05
CA ARG A 376 -3.13 4.35 -14.82
C ARG A 376 -2.46 5.46 -14.00
N LYS A 377 -2.82 5.61 -12.75
CA LYS A 377 -2.24 6.65 -11.90
C LYS A 377 -2.24 6.16 -10.46
N GLY A 378 -1.27 6.56 -9.65
CA GLY A 378 -1.36 6.37 -8.22
C GLY A 378 -2.62 7.03 -7.66
N ALA A 379 -3.08 6.53 -6.53
CA ALA A 379 -4.18 7.08 -5.76
C ALA A 379 -3.71 7.28 -4.32
N ALA A 380 -4.09 8.40 -3.71
CA ALA A 380 -3.86 8.65 -2.30
C ALA A 380 -5.08 9.33 -1.68
N ALA A 381 -5.42 8.92 -0.47
CA ALA A 381 -6.40 9.56 0.37
C ALA A 381 -5.79 9.83 1.75
N ILE A 382 -6.20 10.94 2.34
CA ILE A 382 -5.86 11.33 3.72
C ILE A 382 -7.12 11.24 4.58
N TYR A 383 -7.00 10.64 5.76
CA TYR A 383 -7.98 10.75 6.82
C TYR A 383 -7.61 11.93 7.70
N GLN A 384 -8.49 12.92 7.79
CA GLN A 384 -8.31 14.09 8.66
C GLN A 384 -9.68 14.58 9.10
N ASN A 385 -9.80 15.09 10.33
CA ASN A 385 -11.04 15.67 10.84
C ASN A 385 -12.26 14.72 10.76
N GLY A 386 -12.02 13.41 10.89
CA GLY A 386 -13.08 12.41 10.90
C GLY A 386 -13.53 11.89 9.54
N ASP A 387 -12.94 12.34 8.43
CA ASP A 387 -13.34 11.95 7.07
C ASP A 387 -12.14 11.66 6.16
N TRP A 388 -12.37 10.92 5.07
CA TRP A 388 -11.38 10.63 4.03
C TRP A 388 -11.48 11.62 2.87
N HIS A 389 -10.34 12.22 2.51
CA HIS A 389 -10.21 13.16 1.41
C HIS A 389 -9.25 12.61 0.35
N TRP A 390 -9.70 12.58 -0.90
CA TRP A 390 -8.82 12.26 -2.03
C TRP A 390 -7.93 13.43 -2.37
N LEU A 391 -6.68 13.11 -2.67
CA LEU A 391 -5.67 14.10 -2.99
C LEU A 391 -5.24 13.97 -4.44
N ASP A 392 -5.00 15.13 -5.05
CA ASP A 392 -4.35 15.19 -6.35
C ASP A 392 -2.87 14.82 -6.17
N LEU A 393 -2.47 13.77 -6.86
CA LEU A 393 -1.06 13.40 -6.95
C LEU A 393 -0.38 14.13 -8.11
N PRO A 394 0.93 14.42 -7.99
CA PRO A 394 1.69 14.96 -9.11
C PRO A 394 1.62 14.04 -10.33
N ASP A 395 1.89 14.59 -11.50
CA ASP A 395 2.05 13.75 -12.69
C ASP A 395 3.25 12.83 -12.48
N GLY A 396 3.01 11.53 -12.67
CA GLY A 396 4.08 10.53 -12.59
C GLY A 396 4.99 10.62 -13.82
N PRO A 397 6.13 9.89 -13.79
CA PRO A 397 7.05 9.85 -14.92
C PRO A 397 6.42 9.22 -16.17
N SER A 398 5.42 8.35 -15.98
CA SER A 398 4.58 7.81 -17.05
C SER A 398 3.08 7.91 -16.75
N ASN A 399 2.27 7.47 -17.73
CA ASN A 399 0.81 7.36 -17.59
C ASN A 399 0.38 6.07 -16.87
N HIS A 400 1.31 5.28 -16.33
CA HIS A 400 1.07 3.97 -15.73
C HIS A 400 1.98 3.84 -14.52
N TRP A 401 1.47 4.17 -13.34
CA TRP A 401 2.22 4.01 -12.09
C TRP A 401 1.28 3.75 -10.93
N GLU A 402 1.80 3.13 -9.89
CA GLU A 402 1.06 2.75 -8.69
C GLU A 402 1.85 3.05 -7.42
N LEU A 403 1.13 3.32 -6.32
CA LEU A 403 1.71 3.35 -4.98
C LEU A 403 1.46 2.00 -4.31
N VAL A 404 2.50 1.43 -3.73
CA VAL A 404 2.45 0.10 -3.10
C VAL A 404 2.45 0.19 -1.58
N ASP A 405 3.11 1.19 -1.01
CA ASP A 405 3.25 1.33 0.43
C ASP A 405 3.34 2.78 0.89
N VAL A 406 2.97 3.04 2.15
CA VAL A 406 2.96 4.36 2.77
C VAL A 406 3.45 4.27 4.22
N ALA A 407 4.23 5.27 4.65
CA ALA A 407 4.68 5.41 6.02
C ALA A 407 4.46 6.85 6.50
N ILE A 408 3.79 6.99 7.65
CA ILE A 408 3.64 8.25 8.37
C ILE A 408 4.88 8.50 9.22
N ILE A 409 5.35 9.73 9.26
CA ILE A 409 6.49 10.11 10.08
C ILE A 409 6.08 10.24 11.57
N PRO A 410 6.82 9.59 12.49
CA PRO A 410 7.43 10.16 13.68
C PRO A 410 6.77 11.31 14.45
#